data_AF-A0A7C1BQQ4-F1
#
_entry.id   AF-A0A7C1BQQ4-F1
#
_cell.length_a   1.000
_cell.length_b   1.000
_cell.length_c   1.000
_cell.angle_alpha   90.00
_cell.angle_beta   90.00
_cell.angle_gamma   90.00
#
_symmetry.space_group_name_H-M   'P 1'
#
loop_
_entity.id
_entity.type
_entity.pdbx_description
1 polymer ?
#
loop_
_entity_poly.entity_id
_entity_poly.type
_entity_poly.pdbx_seq_one_letter_code
_entity_poly.pdbx_strand_id
1 'polypeptide(L)'
;MGKIGQIILILGAVFALLRGSEAARTKVVFWTWNRHDMEVKERLFKKFEQEHPDIEVEMVIHADRYQDMLKLAWDAGTPPDVFQIQDNTLVVQQVEAGWLMPLDPWITPELKSRYMPGIFRDHVSVIEGHIYGIPSSIFTAKLFYNKTLFKRAGLDPELPPKTWGELRDYAKKITKAGKGKFYGFVIGAKDPWVYTMNVEWMAMVAGGTGFNYRTGRFQYNSEPFKKALRLIINLRQDGSLLP
;
A
#
# COMPACT_ATOMS: atom_id res chain seq x y z
N MET A 1 45.72 -7.45 -59.29
CA MET A 1 47.12 -7.96 -59.35
C MET A 1 47.96 -7.18 -58.37
N GLY A 2 48.64 -7.86 -57.44
CA GLY A 2 49.48 -7.25 -56.39
C GLY A 2 49.43 -8.09 -55.11
N LYS A 3 50.41 -8.97 -54.94
CA LYS A 3 50.45 -10.15 -54.06
C LYS A 3 51.17 -9.87 -52.73
N ILE A 4 50.69 -10.55 -51.68
CA ILE A 4 51.45 -11.30 -50.64
C ILE A 4 52.22 -10.53 -49.56
N GLY A 5 51.95 -10.91 -48.31
CA GLY A 5 52.85 -10.73 -47.18
C GLY A 5 52.28 -11.25 -45.86
N GLN A 6 52.07 -12.57 -45.72
CA GLN A 6 51.94 -13.21 -44.42
C GLN A 6 53.31 -13.26 -43.74
N ILE A 7 53.40 -12.80 -42.49
CA ILE A 7 54.43 -13.23 -41.53
C ILE A 7 53.71 -13.66 -40.25
N ILE A 8 53.96 -14.91 -39.86
CA ILE A 8 53.60 -15.56 -38.60
C ILE A 8 54.88 -15.71 -37.76
N LEU A 9 54.71 -15.91 -36.44
CA LEU A 9 55.66 -16.28 -35.37
C LEU A 9 56.27 -15.09 -34.59
N ILE A 10 56.35 -15.06 -33.25
CA ILE A 10 55.98 -15.99 -32.16
C ILE A 10 55.96 -15.22 -30.82
N LEU A 11 55.19 -15.75 -29.86
CA LEU A 11 55.17 -15.57 -28.40
C LEU A 11 56.10 -14.53 -27.72
N GLY A 12 55.48 -13.71 -26.87
CA GLY A 12 56.15 -13.04 -25.76
C GLY A 12 55.15 -12.54 -24.71
N ALA A 13 54.98 -13.32 -23.63
CA ALA A 13 54.40 -12.95 -22.34
C ALA A 13 52.89 -12.61 -22.28
N VAL A 14 52.13 -13.68 -22.02
CA VAL A 14 50.93 -13.66 -21.17
C VAL A 14 51.31 -13.06 -19.80
N PHE A 15 50.83 -11.85 -19.50
CA PHE A 15 50.66 -11.40 -18.12
C PHE A 15 49.43 -10.47 -18.02
N ALA A 16 48.33 -11.09 -17.60
CA ALA A 16 47.21 -10.50 -16.87
C ALA A 16 46.72 -9.10 -17.28
N LEU A 17 45.78 -9.08 -18.23
CA LEU A 17 44.71 -8.08 -18.24
C LEU A 17 43.36 -8.77 -18.49
N LEU A 18 43.04 -9.74 -17.61
CA LEU A 18 41.65 -9.99 -17.24
C LEU A 18 41.21 -8.84 -16.33
N ARG A 19 41.11 -7.63 -16.88
CA ARG A 19 40.08 -6.71 -16.39
C ARG A 19 38.80 -7.29 -16.94
N GLY A 20 38.14 -8.13 -16.14
CA GLY A 20 36.76 -8.48 -16.40
C GLY A 20 36.02 -7.17 -16.66
N SER A 21 35.45 -7.02 -17.85
CA SER A 21 34.40 -6.06 -18.03
C SER A 21 33.30 -6.53 -17.08
N GLU A 22 33.16 -5.89 -15.92
CA GLU A 22 31.94 -6.01 -15.14
C GLU A 22 30.84 -5.55 -16.10
N ALA A 23 30.05 -6.50 -16.60
CA ALA A 23 28.94 -6.18 -17.48
C ALA A 23 28.10 -5.12 -16.75
N ALA A 24 27.79 -4.01 -17.43
CA ALA A 24 26.97 -2.96 -16.83
C ALA A 24 25.69 -3.60 -16.29
N ARG A 25 25.45 -3.46 -14.98
CA ARG A 25 24.27 -4.03 -14.34
C ARG A 25 23.02 -3.44 -14.97
N THR A 26 22.00 -4.28 -15.13
CA THR A 26 20.67 -3.82 -15.52
C THR A 26 20.10 -3.04 -14.35
N LYS A 27 19.92 -1.73 -14.53
CA LYS A 27 19.33 -0.86 -13.52
C LYS A 27 17.81 -0.97 -13.57
N VAL A 28 17.18 -1.21 -12.42
CA VAL A 28 15.73 -1.24 -12.22
C VAL A 28 15.34 -0.12 -11.27
N VAL A 29 14.53 0.82 -11.73
CA VAL A 29 14.07 1.98 -10.96
C VAL A 29 12.75 1.63 -10.28
N PHE A 30 12.76 1.60 -8.94
CA PHE A 30 11.61 1.30 -8.10
C PHE A 30 11.09 2.55 -7.37
N TRP A 31 9.82 2.90 -7.54
CA TRP A 31 9.22 4.08 -6.92
C TRP A 31 8.22 3.75 -5.81
N THR A 32 8.38 4.39 -4.65
CA THR A 32 7.52 4.26 -3.46
C THR A 32 7.17 5.63 -2.86
N TRP A 33 6.01 5.74 -2.20
CA TRP A 33 5.70 6.90 -1.35
C TRP A 33 6.07 6.66 0.13
N ASN A 34 6.27 5.40 0.51
CA ASN A 34 6.47 5.01 1.90
C ASN A 34 7.92 5.23 2.33
N ARG A 35 8.11 6.07 3.35
CA ARG A 35 9.39 6.26 4.06
C ARG A 35 9.55 5.29 5.24
N HIS A 36 8.43 4.88 5.83
CA HIS A 36 8.43 4.12 7.09
C HIS A 36 8.96 2.69 6.96
N ASP A 37 8.98 2.14 5.74
CA ASP A 37 9.46 0.79 5.44
C ASP A 37 10.79 0.78 4.65
N MET A 38 11.45 1.94 4.53
CA MET A 38 12.67 2.13 3.73
C MET A 38 13.78 1.15 4.11
N GLU A 39 14.14 1.07 5.39
CA GLU A 39 15.20 0.17 5.87
C GLU A 39 14.90 -1.30 5.58
N VAL A 40 13.62 -1.69 5.61
CA VAL A 40 13.21 -3.06 5.31
C VAL A 40 13.38 -3.32 3.81
N LYS A 41 12.93 -2.40 2.95
CA LYS A 41 13.08 -2.50 1.49
C LYS A 41 14.54 -2.50 1.06
N GLU A 42 15.38 -1.63 1.60
CA GLU A 42 16.81 -1.61 1.30
C GLU A 42 17.48 -2.95 1.60
N ARG A 43 17.16 -3.58 2.74
CA ARG A 43 17.67 -4.91 3.06
C ARG A 43 17.17 -5.98 2.09
N LEU A 44 15.91 -5.89 1.66
CA LEU A 44 15.34 -6.83 0.69
C LEU A 44 15.99 -6.66 -0.70
N PHE A 45 16.16 -5.43 -1.18
CA PHE A 45 16.82 -5.16 -2.45
C PHE A 45 18.29 -5.57 -2.41
N LYS A 46 19.02 -5.29 -1.33
CA LYS A 46 20.39 -5.77 -1.17
C LYS A 46 20.49 -7.30 -1.23
N LYS A 47 19.55 -8.00 -0.60
CA LYS A 47 19.49 -9.48 -0.69
C LYS A 47 19.19 -9.93 -2.12
N PHE A 48 18.25 -9.27 -2.79
CA PHE A 48 17.92 -9.54 -4.18
C PHE A 48 19.12 -9.34 -5.12
N GLU A 49 19.85 -8.23 -5.00
CA GLU A 49 21.08 -7.96 -5.78
C GLU A 49 22.23 -8.94 -5.49
N GLN A 50 22.28 -9.52 -4.28
CA GLN A 50 23.22 -10.60 -3.97
C GLN A 50 22.86 -11.90 -4.70
N GLU A 51 21.57 -12.18 -4.85
CA GLU A 51 21.05 -13.36 -5.58
C GLU A 51 21.06 -13.12 -7.11
N HIS A 52 21.05 -11.86 -7.55
CA HIS A 52 20.99 -11.40 -8.94
C HIS A 52 22.04 -10.32 -9.21
N PRO A 53 23.34 -10.67 -9.30
CA PRO A 53 24.44 -9.70 -9.37
C PRO A 53 24.49 -8.88 -10.67
N ASP A 54 23.72 -9.28 -11.68
CA ASP A 54 23.50 -8.58 -12.94
C ASP A 54 22.44 -7.47 -12.86
N ILE A 55 21.77 -7.32 -11.71
CA ILE A 55 20.71 -6.33 -11.48
C ILE A 55 21.10 -5.37 -10.36
N GLU A 56 20.77 -4.09 -10.54
CA GLU A 56 20.86 -3.05 -9.52
C GLU A 56 19.48 -2.39 -9.35
N VAL A 57 18.99 -2.24 -8.13
CA VAL A 57 17.69 -1.64 -7.82
C VAL A 57 17.89 -0.23 -7.25
N GLU A 58 17.47 0.79 -8.00
CA GLU A 58 17.40 2.16 -7.51
C GLU A 58 16.01 2.45 -6.93
N MET A 59 15.94 2.57 -5.60
CA MET A 59 14.71 2.98 -4.93
C MET A 59 14.60 4.50 -4.84
N VAL A 60 13.51 5.08 -5.35
CA VAL A 60 13.20 6.52 -5.28
C VAL A 60 11.94 6.75 -4.46
N ILE A 61 11.99 7.72 -3.55
CA ILE A 61 10.89 8.04 -2.63
C ILE A 61 10.30 9.42 -2.93
N HIS A 62 9.05 9.47 -3.41
CA HIS A 62 8.36 10.74 -3.71
C HIS A 62 7.34 11.22 -2.66
N ALA A 63 7.17 10.48 -1.55
CA ALA A 63 6.34 10.85 -0.39
C ALA A 63 4.99 11.50 -0.81
N ASP A 64 4.69 12.70 -0.34
CA ASP A 64 3.40 13.39 -0.57
C ASP A 64 3.15 13.75 -2.04
N ARG A 65 4.20 13.89 -2.86
CA ARG A 65 4.10 14.26 -4.28
C ARG A 65 4.09 13.04 -5.22
N TYR A 66 3.90 11.85 -4.68
CA TYR A 66 4.09 10.60 -5.41
C TYR A 66 3.30 10.53 -6.72
N GLN A 67 1.99 10.79 -6.69
CA GLN A 67 1.15 10.70 -7.89
C GLN A 67 1.48 11.77 -8.93
N ASP A 68 1.73 13.01 -8.50
CA ASP A 68 2.11 14.09 -9.40
C ASP A 68 3.43 13.78 -10.10
N MET A 69 4.41 13.26 -9.35
CA MET A 69 5.71 12.87 -9.89
C MET A 69 5.57 11.67 -10.84
N LEU A 70 4.71 10.70 -10.51
CA LEU A 70 4.46 9.53 -11.36
C LEU A 70 3.88 9.97 -12.70
N LYS A 71 2.85 10.82 -12.67
CA LYS A 71 2.26 11.39 -13.89
C LYS A 71 3.29 12.18 -14.71
N LEU A 72 4.07 13.05 -14.06
CA LEU A 72 5.10 13.84 -14.74
C LEU A 72 6.16 12.95 -15.40
N ALA A 73 6.55 11.85 -14.75
CA ALA A 73 7.52 10.90 -15.29
C ALA A 73 6.99 10.20 -16.55
N TRP A 74 5.71 9.85 -16.57
CA TRP A 74 5.04 9.34 -17.77
C TRP A 74 4.97 10.40 -18.88
N ASP A 75 4.54 11.62 -18.55
CA ASP A 75 4.46 12.73 -19.51
C ASP A 75 5.84 13.09 -20.11
N ALA A 76 6.91 12.94 -19.32
CA ALA A 76 8.30 13.16 -19.74
C ALA A 76 8.94 11.97 -20.47
N GLY A 77 8.27 10.82 -20.54
CA GLY A 77 8.81 9.60 -21.15
C GLY A 77 9.92 8.92 -20.35
N THR A 78 9.99 9.19 -19.04
CA THR A 78 10.97 8.58 -18.12
C THR A 78 10.29 7.93 -16.89
N PRO A 79 9.33 7.02 -17.09
CA PRO A 79 8.67 6.35 -15.98
C PRO A 79 9.62 5.40 -15.22
N PRO A 80 9.39 5.10 -13.93
CA PRO A 80 10.02 3.98 -13.26
C PRO A 80 9.65 2.62 -13.88
N ASP A 81 10.54 1.63 -13.72
CA ASP A 81 10.29 0.25 -14.14
C ASP A 81 9.26 -0.45 -13.23
N VAL A 82 9.32 -0.15 -11.93
CA VAL A 82 8.40 -0.71 -10.93
C VAL A 82 7.88 0.41 -10.04
N PHE A 83 6.57 0.48 -9.87
CA PHE A 83 5.95 1.50 -9.03
C PHE A 83 4.78 0.92 -8.22
N GLN A 84 4.49 1.56 -7.10
CA GLN A 84 3.35 1.23 -6.27
C GLN A 84 2.09 1.93 -6.81
N ILE A 85 1.00 1.19 -6.93
CA ILE A 85 -0.31 1.77 -7.22
C ILE A 85 -0.86 2.38 -5.91
N GLN A 86 -1.02 3.70 -5.85
CA GLN A 86 -1.39 4.39 -4.60
C GLN A 86 -2.85 4.15 -4.20
N ASP A 87 -3.74 4.04 -5.17
CA ASP A 87 -5.17 3.83 -4.95
C ASP A 87 -5.68 2.77 -5.95
N ASN A 88 -6.38 1.77 -5.43
CA ASN A 88 -6.96 0.68 -6.21
C ASN A 88 -7.94 1.17 -7.29
N THR A 89 -8.54 2.35 -7.12
CA THR A 89 -9.43 2.97 -8.11
C THR A 89 -8.70 3.44 -9.38
N LEU A 90 -7.37 3.59 -9.33
CA LEU A 90 -6.56 4.05 -10.45
C LEU A 90 -6.19 2.95 -11.44
N VAL A 91 -6.34 1.68 -11.07
CA VAL A 91 -5.79 0.55 -11.85
C VAL A 91 -6.40 0.52 -13.25
N VAL A 92 -7.72 0.66 -13.37
CA VAL A 92 -8.40 0.71 -14.68
C VAL A 92 -7.84 1.83 -15.55
N GLN A 93 -7.76 3.05 -15.01
CA GLN A 93 -7.23 4.20 -15.73
C GLN A 93 -5.77 4.01 -16.14
N GLN A 94 -4.95 3.40 -15.28
CA GLN A 94 -3.54 3.15 -15.55
C GLN A 94 -3.33 2.03 -16.59
N VAL A 95 -4.20 1.03 -16.64
CA VAL A 95 -4.23 0.04 -17.73
C VAL A 95 -4.62 0.72 -19.05
N GLU A 96 -5.71 1.50 -19.05
CA GLU A 96 -6.17 2.23 -20.24
C GLU A 96 -5.13 3.23 -20.77
N ALA A 97 -4.38 3.87 -19.86
CA ALA A 97 -3.29 4.77 -20.21
C ALA A 97 -1.99 4.06 -20.62
N GLY A 98 -1.94 2.73 -20.57
CA GLY A 98 -0.77 1.94 -20.94
C GLY A 98 0.40 2.00 -19.93
N TRP A 99 0.13 2.34 -18.67
CA TRP A 99 1.15 2.41 -17.62
C TRP A 99 1.50 1.04 -17.04
N LEU A 100 0.58 0.08 -17.16
CA LEU A 100 0.68 -1.24 -16.57
C LEU A 100 0.69 -2.31 -17.66
N MET A 101 1.55 -3.30 -17.50
CA MET A 101 1.60 -4.50 -18.35
C MET A 101 0.94 -5.69 -17.65
N PRO A 102 0.33 -6.63 -18.41
CA PRO A 102 -0.18 -7.86 -17.83
C PRO A 102 0.98 -8.68 -17.24
N LEU A 103 0.78 -9.18 -16.03
CA LEU A 103 1.76 -9.92 -15.23
C LEU A 103 1.52 -11.44 -15.28
N ASP A 104 0.52 -11.90 -16.01
CA ASP A 104 0.12 -13.31 -16.08
C ASP A 104 1.29 -14.28 -16.35
N PRO A 105 2.28 -13.96 -17.23
CA PRO A 105 3.42 -14.84 -17.46
C PRO A 105 4.27 -15.15 -16.21
N TRP A 106 4.24 -14.27 -15.20
CA TRP A 106 5.02 -14.41 -13.96
C TRP A 106 4.17 -14.88 -12.77
N ILE A 107 2.85 -14.89 -12.88
CA ILE A 107 1.95 -15.32 -11.80
C ILE A 107 1.63 -16.81 -11.93
N THR A 108 2.58 -17.63 -11.51
CA THR A 108 2.41 -19.09 -11.50
C THR A 108 1.40 -19.53 -10.43
N PRO A 109 0.79 -20.72 -10.55
CA PRO A 109 -0.05 -21.30 -9.50
C PRO A 109 0.65 -21.37 -8.14
N GLU A 110 1.96 -21.69 -8.13
CA GLU A 110 2.77 -21.74 -6.91
C GLU A 110 2.87 -20.36 -6.28
N LEU A 111 3.18 -19.33 -7.05
CA LEU A 111 3.21 -17.96 -6.55
C LEU A 111 1.84 -17.52 -6.03
N LYS A 112 0.77 -17.80 -6.78
CA LYS A 112 -0.61 -17.46 -6.41
C LYS A 112 -1.05 -18.14 -5.11
N SER A 113 -0.61 -19.37 -4.86
CA SER A 113 -0.93 -20.13 -3.63
C SER A 113 -0.32 -19.54 -2.36
N ARG A 114 0.69 -18.67 -2.48
CA ARG A 114 1.28 -17.93 -1.35
C ARG A 114 0.40 -16.79 -0.86
N TYR A 115 -0.65 -16.45 -1.61
CA TYR A 115 -1.56 -15.36 -1.29
C TYR A 115 -2.88 -15.85 -0.68
N MET A 116 -3.52 -14.98 0.09
CA MET A 116 -4.86 -15.24 0.61
C MET A 116 -5.86 -15.46 -0.54
N PRO A 117 -6.80 -16.42 -0.42
CA PRO A 117 -7.85 -16.63 -1.41
C PRO A 117 -8.61 -15.33 -1.69
N GLY A 118 -8.80 -15.02 -2.97
CA GLY A 118 -9.53 -13.83 -3.41
C GLY A 118 -8.78 -12.51 -3.31
N ILE A 119 -7.45 -12.50 -3.10
CA ILE A 119 -6.67 -11.25 -3.08
C ILE A 119 -6.55 -10.60 -4.47
N PHE A 120 -6.53 -11.41 -5.53
CA PHE A 120 -6.56 -10.94 -6.91
C PHE A 120 -8.02 -10.69 -7.29
N ARG A 121 -8.39 -9.41 -7.41
CA ARG A 121 -9.79 -8.98 -7.52
C ARG A 121 -10.02 -8.22 -8.81
N ASP A 122 -11.13 -8.55 -9.48
CA ASP A 122 -11.62 -7.82 -10.64
C ASP A 122 -11.73 -6.33 -10.32
N HIS A 123 -11.28 -5.51 -11.27
CA HIS A 123 -11.25 -4.05 -11.22
C HIS A 123 -10.36 -3.46 -10.10
N VAL A 124 -9.51 -4.27 -9.47
CA VAL A 124 -8.52 -3.84 -8.44
C VAL A 124 -7.12 -4.27 -8.82
N SER A 125 -6.90 -5.56 -9.09
CA SER A 125 -5.62 -6.06 -9.59
C SER A 125 -5.77 -6.92 -10.84
N VAL A 126 -7.02 -7.20 -11.23
CA VAL A 126 -7.38 -7.95 -12.43
C VAL A 126 -8.27 -7.07 -13.32
N ILE A 127 -7.87 -6.83 -14.56
CA ILE A 127 -8.66 -6.12 -15.57
C ILE A 127 -8.86 -7.07 -16.75
N GLU A 128 -10.10 -7.28 -17.17
CA GLU A 128 -10.45 -8.15 -18.31
C GLU A 128 -9.81 -9.56 -18.25
N GLY A 129 -9.66 -10.10 -17.03
CA GLY A 129 -9.09 -11.43 -16.79
C GLY A 129 -7.55 -11.46 -16.64
N HIS A 130 -6.87 -10.34 -16.87
CA HIS A 130 -5.42 -10.21 -16.76
C HIS A 130 -4.99 -9.55 -15.46
N ILE A 131 -3.92 -10.05 -14.84
CA ILE A 131 -3.39 -9.49 -13.58
C ILE A 131 -2.45 -8.32 -13.90
N TYR A 132 -2.71 -7.12 -13.40
CA TYR A 132 -1.89 -5.92 -13.62
C TYR A 132 -1.16 -5.41 -12.37
N GLY A 133 -1.41 -6.03 -11.22
CA GLY A 133 -0.80 -5.59 -9.96
C GLY A 133 -0.60 -6.74 -8.99
N ILE A 134 0.52 -6.69 -8.26
CA ILE A 134 0.86 -7.65 -7.21
C ILE A 134 0.47 -7.06 -5.85
N PRO A 135 -0.44 -7.70 -5.10
CA PRO A 135 -0.72 -7.30 -3.73
C PRO A 135 0.57 -7.37 -2.89
N SER A 136 1.04 -6.23 -2.38
CA SER A 136 2.29 -6.14 -1.61
C SER A 136 2.05 -5.95 -0.11
N SER A 137 0.89 -5.44 0.28
CA SER A 137 0.48 -5.29 1.68
C SER A 137 -1.03 -5.35 1.81
N ILE A 138 -1.51 -5.63 3.02
CA ILE A 138 -2.92 -5.60 3.39
C ILE A 138 -3.04 -4.77 4.66
N PHE A 139 -3.97 -3.83 4.67
CA PHE A 139 -4.34 -3.06 5.86
C PHE A 139 -5.61 -3.65 6.46
N THR A 140 -5.63 -3.76 7.79
CA THR A 140 -6.83 -4.16 8.54
C THR A 140 -7.13 -3.11 9.60
N ALA A 141 -8.39 -2.71 9.69
CA ALA A 141 -8.85 -1.82 10.76
C ALA A 141 -9.18 -2.66 12.00
N LYS A 142 -8.69 -2.25 13.17
CA LYS A 142 -9.02 -2.86 14.46
C LYS A 142 -9.30 -1.77 15.49
N LEU A 143 -10.21 -2.07 16.42
CA LEU A 143 -10.43 -1.23 17.58
C LEU A 143 -9.29 -1.45 18.58
N PHE A 144 -8.47 -0.42 18.79
CA PHE A 144 -7.54 -0.36 19.91
C PHE A 144 -8.21 0.34 21.08
N TYR A 145 -8.06 -0.21 22.29
CA TYR A 145 -8.66 0.35 23.50
C TYR A 145 -7.71 0.26 24.69
N ASN A 146 -7.87 1.19 25.64
CA ASN A 146 -7.03 1.27 26.83
C ASN A 146 -7.68 0.56 28.03
N LYS A 147 -7.15 -0.62 28.38
CA LYS A 147 -7.62 -1.43 29.52
C LYS A 147 -7.61 -0.69 30.86
N THR A 148 -6.66 0.22 31.08
CA THR A 148 -6.61 1.03 32.30
C THR A 148 -7.78 2.02 32.37
N LEU A 149 -8.17 2.61 31.24
CA LEU A 149 -9.34 3.49 31.18
C LEU A 149 -10.65 2.71 31.34
N PHE A 150 -10.73 1.48 30.86
CA PHE A 150 -11.86 0.58 31.11
C PHE A 150 -12.04 0.36 32.61
N LYS A 151 -10.99 -0.06 33.33
CA LYS A 151 -11.02 -0.26 34.78
C LYS A 151 -11.45 1.01 35.53
N ARG A 152 -10.90 2.18 35.17
CA ARG A 152 -11.27 3.48 35.77
C ARG A 152 -12.74 3.84 35.55
N ALA A 153 -13.35 3.35 34.47
CA ALA A 153 -14.75 3.55 34.13
C ALA A 153 -15.68 2.46 34.71
N GLY A 154 -15.16 1.51 35.48
CA GLY A 154 -15.92 0.37 35.99
C GLY A 154 -16.32 -0.65 34.92
N LEU A 155 -15.57 -0.70 33.80
CA LEU A 155 -15.74 -1.68 32.73
C LEU A 155 -14.75 -2.84 32.90
N ASP A 156 -15.14 -4.02 32.43
CA ASP A 156 -14.25 -5.17 32.36
C ASP A 156 -13.23 -4.97 31.22
N PRO A 157 -11.91 -4.88 31.50
CA PRO A 157 -10.88 -4.68 30.49
C PRO A 157 -10.70 -5.86 29.52
N GLU A 158 -11.28 -7.03 29.78
CA GLU A 158 -11.20 -8.19 28.89
C GLU A 158 -12.45 -8.34 28.00
N LEU A 159 -13.45 -7.48 28.16
CA LEU A 159 -14.68 -7.47 27.38
C LEU A 159 -14.78 -6.19 26.53
N PRO A 160 -14.09 -6.10 25.38
CA PRO A 160 -14.25 -4.97 24.46
C PRO A 160 -15.67 -4.90 23.89
N PRO A 161 -16.13 -3.72 23.44
CA PRO A 161 -17.44 -3.59 22.82
C PRO A 161 -17.50 -4.41 21.53
N LYS A 162 -18.59 -5.15 21.36
CA LYS A 162 -18.90 -5.99 20.20
C LYS A 162 -19.89 -5.33 19.24
N THR A 163 -20.59 -4.29 19.70
CA THR A 163 -21.54 -3.53 18.88
C THR A 163 -21.27 -2.04 18.93
N TRP A 164 -21.76 -1.31 17.92
CA TRP A 164 -21.70 0.15 17.90
C TRP A 164 -22.43 0.81 19.08
N GLY A 165 -23.51 0.17 19.57
CA GLY A 165 -24.22 0.61 20.77
C GLY A 165 -23.35 0.49 22.03
N GLU A 166 -22.75 -0.69 22.23
CA GLU A 166 -21.82 -0.92 23.34
C GLU A 166 -20.62 0.03 23.28
N LEU A 167 -20.06 0.26 22.08
CA LEU A 167 -18.95 1.20 21.90
C LEU A 167 -19.34 2.61 22.36
N ARG A 168 -20.52 3.09 21.98
CA ARG A 168 -21.04 4.39 22.42
C ARG A 168 -21.23 4.44 23.94
N ASP A 169 -21.84 3.42 24.52
CA ASP A 169 -22.09 3.36 25.96
C ASP A 169 -20.79 3.31 26.78
N TYR A 170 -19.81 2.55 26.30
CA TYR A 170 -18.50 2.45 26.92
C TYR A 170 -17.75 3.78 26.80
N ALA A 171 -17.83 4.44 25.65
CA ALA A 171 -17.24 5.76 25.46
C ALA A 171 -17.83 6.80 26.44
N LYS A 172 -19.14 6.76 26.69
CA LYS A 172 -19.80 7.64 27.69
C LYS A 172 -19.28 7.38 29.11
N LYS A 173 -19.19 6.12 29.52
CA LYS A 173 -18.68 5.74 30.85
C LYS A 173 -17.22 6.19 31.04
N ILE A 174 -16.38 5.97 30.03
CA ILE A 174 -14.97 6.36 30.05
C ILE A 174 -14.84 7.88 30.13
N THR A 175 -15.54 8.63 29.29
CA THR A 175 -15.50 10.10 29.32
C THR A 175 -15.95 10.66 30.66
N LYS A 176 -17.05 10.12 31.22
CA LYS A 176 -17.55 10.51 32.55
C LYS A 176 -16.52 10.25 33.65
N ALA A 177 -15.83 9.11 33.62
CA ALA A 177 -14.76 8.80 34.56
C ALA A 177 -13.54 9.72 34.39
N GLY A 178 -13.32 10.24 33.17
CA GLY A 178 -12.22 11.13 32.84
C GLY A 178 -12.35 12.54 33.38
N LYS A 179 -13.57 13.03 33.64
CA LYS A 179 -13.81 14.40 34.14
C LYS A 179 -13.01 15.46 33.34
N GLY A 180 -13.00 15.32 32.01
CA GLY A 180 -12.26 16.21 31.10
C GLY A 180 -10.79 15.87 30.85
N LYS A 181 -10.21 14.87 31.54
CA LYS A 181 -8.80 14.45 31.35
C LYS A 181 -8.59 13.43 30.25
N PHE A 182 -9.62 12.62 29.96
CA PHE A 182 -9.60 11.64 28.89
C PHE A 182 -11.02 11.42 28.35
N TYR A 183 -11.08 10.97 27.09
CA TYR A 183 -12.31 10.76 26.34
C TYR A 183 -12.46 9.29 25.97
N GLY A 184 -13.70 8.86 25.80
CA GLY A 184 -14.04 7.48 25.51
C GLY A 184 -13.84 7.07 24.06
N PHE A 185 -13.75 8.04 23.15
CA PHE A 185 -13.48 7.78 21.74
C PHE A 185 -12.60 8.87 21.12
N VAL A 186 -11.68 8.45 20.26
CA VAL A 186 -10.77 9.33 19.53
C VAL A 186 -10.75 8.88 18.07
N ILE A 187 -10.87 9.85 17.16
CA ILE A 187 -10.72 9.67 15.72
C ILE A 187 -9.89 10.85 15.22
N GLY A 188 -8.94 10.58 14.31
CA GLY A 188 -8.18 11.63 13.63
C GLY A 188 -9.08 12.42 12.69
N ALA A 189 -9.77 13.43 13.20
CA ALA A 189 -10.74 14.22 12.45
C ALA A 189 -10.17 15.52 11.86
N LYS A 190 -8.90 15.86 12.18
CA LYS A 190 -8.24 17.07 11.69
C LYS A 190 -7.91 17.00 10.20
N ASP A 191 -7.38 15.86 9.76
CA ASP A 191 -7.03 15.64 8.36
C ASP A 191 -8.21 14.98 7.63
N PRO A 192 -8.74 15.61 6.55
CA PRO A 192 -9.94 15.11 5.87
C PRO A 192 -9.81 13.66 5.38
N TRP A 193 -8.63 13.27 4.89
CA TRP A 193 -8.39 11.91 4.40
C TRP A 193 -8.46 10.88 5.55
N VAL A 194 -7.93 11.21 6.73
CA VAL A 194 -7.98 10.33 7.92
C VAL A 194 -9.41 10.19 8.40
N TYR A 195 -10.17 11.29 8.41
CA TYR A 195 -11.58 11.26 8.78
C TYR A 195 -12.39 10.37 7.82
N THR A 196 -12.25 10.57 6.51
CA THR A 196 -12.91 9.76 5.48
C THR A 196 -12.53 8.28 5.61
N MET A 197 -11.24 7.97 5.76
CA MET A 197 -10.76 6.59 5.95
C MET A 197 -11.40 5.92 7.17
N ASN A 198 -11.49 6.61 8.31
CA ASN A 198 -12.12 6.06 9.51
C ASN A 198 -13.63 5.82 9.29
N VAL A 199 -14.34 6.75 8.67
CA VAL A 199 -15.76 6.59 8.33
C VAL A 199 -15.97 5.40 7.38
N GLU A 200 -15.12 5.26 6.37
CA GLU A 200 -15.14 4.14 5.43
C GLU A 200 -14.94 2.81 6.14
N TRP A 201 -13.91 2.68 6.98
CA TRP A 201 -13.66 1.44 7.72
C TRP A 201 -14.80 1.07 8.66
N MET A 202 -15.40 2.05 9.34
CA MET A 202 -16.58 1.83 10.17
C MET A 202 -17.79 1.36 9.34
N ALA A 203 -17.99 1.95 8.16
CA ALA A 203 -19.05 1.54 7.24
C ALA A 203 -18.80 0.13 6.65
N MET A 204 -17.55 -0.20 6.31
CA MET A 204 -17.15 -1.49 5.75
C MET A 204 -17.42 -2.66 6.68
N VAL A 205 -17.21 -2.48 7.99
CA VAL A 205 -17.57 -3.51 9.00
C VAL A 205 -19.08 -3.79 9.00
N ALA A 206 -19.91 -2.82 8.57
CA ALA A 206 -21.35 -2.99 8.39
C ALA A 206 -21.77 -3.33 6.96
N GLY A 207 -20.83 -3.74 6.09
CA GLY A 207 -21.07 -4.14 4.70
C GLY A 207 -21.12 -2.98 3.70
N GLY A 208 -20.75 -1.77 4.10
CA GLY A 208 -20.63 -0.63 3.20
C GLY A 208 -19.42 -0.73 2.28
N THR A 209 -19.58 -0.29 1.04
CA THR A 209 -18.46 -0.15 0.09
C THR A 209 -18.36 1.30 -0.34
N GLY A 210 -17.23 1.96 -0.09
CA GLY A 210 -17.03 3.35 -0.50
C GLY A 210 -17.13 3.51 -2.02
N PHE A 211 -16.27 2.78 -2.74
CA PHE A 211 -16.31 2.66 -4.19
C PHE A 211 -16.73 1.24 -4.61
N ASN A 212 -17.72 1.14 -5.49
CA ASN A 212 -18.10 -0.12 -6.12
C ASN A 212 -17.32 -0.30 -7.43
N TYR A 213 -16.29 -1.13 -7.37
CA TYR A 213 -15.40 -1.42 -8.48
C TYR A 213 -16.07 -2.11 -9.67
N ARG A 214 -17.22 -2.78 -9.48
CA ARG A 214 -17.98 -3.40 -10.59
C ARG A 214 -18.81 -2.38 -11.37
N THR A 215 -19.34 -1.37 -10.68
CA THR A 215 -20.20 -0.35 -11.30
C THR A 215 -19.46 0.95 -11.60
N GLY A 216 -18.24 1.11 -11.10
CA GLY A 216 -17.46 2.35 -11.20
C GLY A 216 -18.09 3.53 -10.45
N ARG A 217 -18.84 3.28 -9.36
CA ARG A 217 -19.63 4.33 -8.65
C ARG A 217 -19.34 4.36 -7.16
N PHE A 218 -19.26 5.57 -6.62
CA PHE A 218 -19.22 5.80 -5.17
C PHE A 218 -20.60 5.55 -4.53
N GLN A 219 -20.61 4.97 -3.33
CA GLN A 219 -21.82 4.60 -2.57
C GLN A 219 -21.81 5.15 -1.14
N TYR A 220 -21.26 6.35 -0.96
CA TYR A 220 -21.18 7.04 0.33
C TYR A 220 -22.55 7.39 0.95
N ASN A 221 -23.63 7.37 0.16
CA ASN A 221 -25.00 7.59 0.63
C ASN A 221 -25.71 6.32 1.12
N SER A 222 -25.01 5.19 1.22
CA SER A 222 -25.59 3.92 1.69
C SER A 222 -25.83 3.91 3.21
N GLU A 223 -26.72 3.02 3.67
CA GLU A 223 -27.06 2.89 5.09
C GLU A 223 -25.86 2.64 6.02
N PRO A 224 -24.85 1.81 5.66
CA PRO A 224 -23.66 1.64 6.48
C PRO A 224 -22.90 2.95 6.74
N PHE A 225 -22.73 3.80 5.72
CA PHE A 225 -22.08 5.10 5.86
C PHE A 225 -22.90 6.06 6.72
N LYS A 226 -24.22 6.13 6.51
CA LYS A 226 -25.10 6.92 7.37
C LYS A 226 -25.03 6.49 8.83
N LYS A 227 -24.97 5.19 9.10
CA LYS A 227 -24.83 4.65 10.46
C LYS A 227 -23.48 5.01 11.09
N ALA A 228 -22.38 4.90 10.33
CA ALA A 228 -21.05 5.31 10.81
C ALA A 228 -21.00 6.81 11.16
N LEU A 229 -21.50 7.67 10.27
CA LEU A 229 -21.58 9.12 10.51
C LEU A 229 -22.48 9.44 11.72
N ARG A 230 -23.64 8.78 11.84
CA ARG A 230 -24.56 8.95 12.96
C ARG A 230 -23.90 8.55 14.29
N LEU A 231 -23.10 7.49 14.31
CA LEU A 231 -22.33 7.11 15.51
C LEU A 231 -21.35 8.22 15.91
N ILE A 232 -20.58 8.78 14.97
CA ILE A 232 -19.64 9.87 15.25
C ILE A 232 -20.35 11.12 15.76
N ILE A 233 -21.47 11.50 15.13
CA ILE A 233 -22.32 12.63 15.57
C ILE A 233 -22.82 12.40 17.00
N ASN A 234 -23.33 11.20 17.28
CA ASN A 234 -23.83 10.84 18.60
C ASN A 234 -22.72 10.88 19.66
N LEU A 235 -21.52 10.37 19.36
CA LEU A 235 -20.36 10.43 20.26
C LEU A 235 -19.97 11.88 20.58
N ARG A 236 -20.02 12.76 19.59
CA ARG A 236 -19.80 14.20 19.78
C ARG A 236 -20.88 14.83 20.66
N GLN A 237 -22.15 14.56 20.38
CA GLN A 237 -23.28 15.07 21.16
C GLN A 237 -23.24 14.60 22.62
N ASP A 238 -22.76 13.38 22.87
CA ASP A 238 -22.55 12.85 24.21
C ASP A 238 -21.29 13.42 24.91
N GLY A 239 -20.54 14.31 24.26
CA GLY A 239 -19.26 14.83 24.74
C GLY A 239 -18.17 13.76 24.86
N SER A 240 -18.38 12.58 24.27
CA SER A 240 -17.54 11.39 24.44
C SER A 240 -16.46 11.23 23.37
N LEU A 241 -16.56 12.03 22.31
CA LEU A 241 -15.53 12.21 21.29
C LEU A 241 -14.54 13.29 21.74
N LEU A 242 -13.23 13.02 21.61
CA LEU A 242 -12.19 14.03 21.80
C LEU A 242 -12.48 15.27 20.90
N PRO A 243 -12.53 16.49 21.47
CA PRO A 243 -12.82 17.72 20.73
C PRO A 243 -11.88 17.98 19.56
#